data_AF-A0A1G8K0W9-F1
#
_entry.id   AF-A0A1G8K0W9-F1
#
_cell.length_a   1.000
_cell.length_b   1.000
_cell.length_c   1.000
_cell.angle_alpha   90.00
_cell.angle_beta   90.00
_cell.angle_gamma   90.00
#
_symmetry.space_group_name_H-M   'P 1'
#
loop_
_entity.id
_entity.type
_entity.pdbx_description
1 polymer ?
#
loop_
_entity_poly.entity_id
_entity_poly.type
_entity_poly.pdbx_seq_one_letter_code
_entity_poly.pdbx_strand_id
1 'polypeptide(L)'
;AFAAFPRETWRQIWSNNPQERLNKEIRRRTDVVGIFPDRAAVVRLVGAVLAEQTDEWIEGRRYMGLDILAKARLRVVGGDTAAQYPLPQTLTA
;
A
#
# COMPACT_ATOMS: atom_id res chain seq x y z
N ALA A 1 -9.72 -5.07 14.06
CA ALA A 1 -10.66 -6.13 13.60
C ALA A 1 -11.10 -5.85 12.16
N PHE A 2 -10.83 -6.76 11.20
CA PHE A 2 -11.21 -6.55 9.79
C PHE A 2 -12.73 -6.63 9.55
N ALA A 3 -13.46 -7.27 10.47
CA ALA A 3 -14.91 -7.43 10.40
C ALA A 3 -15.71 -6.11 10.49
N ALA A 4 -15.06 -5.00 10.85
CA ALA A 4 -15.67 -3.67 10.81
C ALA A 4 -15.83 -3.13 9.37
N PHE A 5 -15.09 -3.67 8.41
CA PHE A 5 -15.14 -3.26 7.00
C PHE A 5 -16.16 -4.09 6.20
N PRO A 6 -16.62 -3.59 5.03
CA PRO A 6 -17.45 -4.38 4.12
C PRO A 6 -16.82 -5.74 3.82
N ARG A 7 -17.65 -6.80 3.81
CA ARG A 7 -17.21 -8.20 3.63
C ARG A 7 -16.38 -8.40 2.37
N GLU A 8 -16.69 -7.64 1.33
CA GLU A 8 -16.01 -7.61 0.04
C GLU A 8 -14.51 -7.27 0.17
N THR A 9 -14.12 -6.55 1.23
CA THR A 9 -12.74 -6.10 1.48
C THR A 9 -11.95 -7.07 2.35
N TRP A 10 -12.60 -7.99 3.06
CA TRP A 10 -11.96 -8.84 4.08
C TRP A 10 -10.78 -9.61 3.51
N ARG A 11 -10.95 -10.18 2.30
CA ARG A 11 -9.89 -10.91 1.62
C ARG A 11 -8.65 -10.06 1.35
N GLN A 12 -8.85 -8.80 0.99
CA GLN A 12 -7.76 -7.86 0.73
C GLN A 12 -7.07 -7.41 2.02
N ILE A 13 -7.83 -7.28 3.12
CA ILE A 13 -7.30 -6.85 4.42
C ILE A 13 -6.48 -7.94 5.10
N TRP A 14 -6.95 -9.20 5.08
CA TRP A 14 -6.24 -10.29 5.77
C TRP A 14 -5.13 -10.92 4.94
N SER A 15 -5.04 -10.62 3.64
CA SER A 15 -4.09 -11.28 2.75
C SER A 15 -2.71 -10.67 2.92
N ASN A 16 -1.73 -11.53 3.16
CA ASN A 16 -0.31 -11.17 3.21
C ASN A 16 0.37 -11.24 1.83
N ASN A 17 -0.32 -11.70 0.78
CA ASN A 17 0.26 -11.92 -0.55
C ASN A 17 0.98 -10.68 -1.13
N PRO A 18 0.48 -9.43 -0.97
CA PRO A 18 1.23 -8.25 -1.41
C PRO A 18 2.56 -8.05 -0.67
N GLN A 19 2.60 -8.33 0.63
CA GLN A 19 3.81 -8.25 1.43
C GLN A 19 4.78 -9.38 1.09
N GLU A 20 4.28 -10.61 0.93
CA GLU A 20 5.09 -11.77 0.54
C GLU A 20 5.75 -11.55 -0.83
N ARG A 21 5.00 -11.01 -1.80
CA ARG A 21 5.53 -10.68 -3.12
C ARG A 21 6.62 -9.61 -3.05
N LEU A 22 6.40 -8.53 -2.31
CA LEU A 22 7.41 -7.50 -2.12
C LEU A 22 8.68 -8.06 -1.43
N ASN A 23 8.51 -8.87 -0.38
CA ASN A 23 9.62 -9.50 0.33
C ASN A 23 10.40 -10.47 -0.58
N LYS A 24 9.71 -11.19 -1.46
CA LYS A 24 10.34 -12.06 -2.45
C LYS A 24 11.16 -11.25 -3.46
N GLU A 25 10.68 -10.10 -3.89
CA GLU A 25 11.40 -9.24 -4.82
C GLU A 25 12.64 -8.60 -4.17
N ILE A 26 12.50 -8.11 -2.94
CA ILE A 26 13.64 -7.62 -2.14
C ILE A 26 14.70 -8.72 -2.04
N ARG A 27 14.31 -9.93 -1.61
CA ARG A 27 15.22 -11.08 -1.50
C ARG A 27 15.90 -11.38 -2.84
N ARG A 28 15.14 -11.49 -3.93
CA ARG A 28 15.66 -11.80 -5.27
C ARG A 28 16.74 -10.80 -5.70
N ARG A 29 16.53 -9.49 -5.48
CA ARG A 29 17.50 -8.46 -5.89
C ARG A 29 18.71 -8.37 -4.95
N THR A 30 18.52 -8.60 -3.66
CA THR A 30 19.65 -8.66 -2.73
C THR A 30 20.51 -9.91 -2.95
N ASP A 31 19.91 -11.02 -3.36
CA ASP A 31 20.62 -12.28 -3.63
C ASP A 31 21.61 -12.15 -4.82
N VAL A 32 21.32 -11.26 -5.79
CA VAL A 32 22.25 -10.96 -6.91
C VAL A 32 23.53 -10.27 -6.44
N VAL A 33 23.44 -9.41 -5.42
CA VAL A 33 24.60 -8.70 -4.87
C VAL A 33 25.40 -9.59 -3.92
N GLY A 34 24.71 -10.45 -3.16
CA GLY A 34 25.32 -11.39 -2.22
C GLY A 34 25.87 -10.73 -0.95
N ILE A 35 26.92 -9.91 -1.08
CA ILE A 35 27.59 -9.21 0.03
C ILE A 35 27.64 -7.72 -0.24
N PHE A 36 27.17 -6.91 0.71
CA PHE A 36 27.19 -5.45 0.62
C PHE A 36 28.41 -4.86 1.34
N PRO A 37 29.02 -3.79 0.79
CA PRO A 37 30.19 -3.14 1.40
C PRO A 37 29.86 -2.36 2.66
N ASP A 38 28.63 -1.86 2.79
CA ASP A 38 28.15 -1.10 3.95
C ASP A 38 26.61 -1.11 4.04
N ARG A 39 26.07 -0.59 5.15
CA ARG A 39 24.62 -0.50 5.39
C ARG A 39 23.92 0.46 4.42
N ALA A 40 24.56 1.54 4.00
CA ALA A 40 23.95 2.49 3.08
C ALA A 40 23.76 1.89 1.69
N ALA A 41 24.65 1.00 1.24
CA ALA A 41 24.52 0.29 -0.02
C ALA A 41 23.27 -0.60 -0.08
N VAL A 42 22.99 -1.38 0.97
CA VAL A 42 21.75 -2.18 1.03
C VAL A 42 20.50 -1.30 1.12
N VAL A 43 20.55 -0.21 1.90
CA VAL A 43 19.43 0.74 2.00
C VAL A 43 19.12 1.36 0.63
N ARG A 44 20.13 1.71 -0.17
CA ARG A 44 19.92 2.25 -1.52
C ARG A 44 19.24 1.23 -2.45
N LEU A 45 19.70 -0.02 -2.45
CA LEU A 45 19.09 -1.06 -3.30
C LEU A 45 17.64 -1.33 -2.89
N VAL A 46 17.40 -1.57 -1.60
CA VAL A 46 16.05 -1.83 -1.10
C VAL A 46 15.15 -0.60 -1.32
N GLY A 47 15.68 0.61 -1.11
CA GLY A 47 14.97 1.85 -1.41
C GLY A 47 14.57 1.97 -2.87
N ALA A 48 15.45 1.61 -3.81
CA ALA A 48 15.12 1.58 -5.23
C ALA A 48 14.01 0.56 -5.55
N VAL A 49 14.06 -0.65 -4.97
CA VAL A 49 13.00 -1.66 -5.13
C VAL A 49 11.65 -1.14 -4.63
N LEU A 50 11.64 -0.45 -3.48
CA LEU A 50 10.41 0.12 -2.94
C LEU A 50 9.86 1.26 -3.80
N ALA A 51 10.74 2.10 -4.37
CA ALA A 51 10.33 3.16 -5.29
C ALA A 51 9.68 2.56 -6.55
N GLU A 52 10.34 1.60 -7.18
CA GLU A 52 9.79 0.91 -8.35
C GLU A 52 8.45 0.23 -8.05
N GLN A 53 8.32 -0.44 -6.90
CA GLN A 53 7.06 -1.06 -6.53
C GLN A 53 5.95 -0.04 -6.27
N THR A 54 6.31 1.15 -5.75
CA THR A 54 5.38 2.25 -5.52
C THR A 54 4.85 2.77 -6.85
N ASP A 55 5.73 2.99 -7.82
CA ASP A 55 5.35 3.45 -9.17
C ASP A 55 4.41 2.43 -9.84
N GLU A 56 4.75 1.13 -9.79
CA GLU A 56 3.88 0.05 -10.29
C GLU A 56 2.49 0.03 -9.62
N TRP A 57 2.40 0.32 -8.33
CA TRP A 57 1.11 0.37 -7.62
C TRP A 57 0.27 1.59 -7.98
N ILE A 58 0.90 2.68 -8.38
CA ILE A 58 0.23 3.88 -8.86
C ILE A 58 -0.33 3.64 -10.27
N GLU A 59 0.45 3.01 -11.15
CA GLU A 59 0.08 2.73 -12.55
C GLU A 59 -0.84 1.51 -12.69
N GLY A 60 -0.73 0.54 -11.79
CA GLY A 60 -1.46 -0.72 -11.82
C GLY A 60 -2.96 -0.58 -11.56
N ARG A 61 -3.70 -1.67 -11.83
CA ARG A 61 -5.13 -1.74 -11.48
C ARG A 61 -5.30 -1.60 -9.96
N ARG A 62 -6.24 -0.74 -9.54
CA ARG A 62 -6.58 -0.54 -8.13
C ARG A 62 -6.87 -1.88 -7.45
N TYR A 63 -6.11 -2.16 -6.39
CA TYR A 63 -6.28 -3.37 -5.57
C TYR A 63 -7.61 -3.35 -4.80
N MET A 64 -8.07 -2.16 -4.39
CA MET A 64 -9.40 -1.91 -3.82
C MET A 64 -10.18 -0.97 -4.74
N GLY A 65 -11.38 -1.40 -5.17
CA GLY A 65 -12.25 -0.59 -6.01
C GLY A 65 -12.75 0.67 -5.27
N LEU A 66 -12.98 1.75 -6.01
CA LEU A 66 -13.45 3.02 -5.45
C LEU A 66 -14.79 2.89 -4.72
N ASP A 67 -15.71 2.08 -5.23
CA ASP A 67 -17.01 1.82 -4.59
C ASP A 67 -16.85 1.11 -3.24
N ILE A 68 -15.91 0.16 -3.16
CA ILE A 68 -15.61 -0.56 -1.92
C ILE A 68 -14.94 0.39 -0.92
N LEU A 69 -14.02 1.23 -1.38
CA LEU A 69 -13.39 2.26 -0.54
C LEU A 69 -14.41 3.28 -0.01
N ALA A 70 -15.38 3.68 -0.83
CA ALA A 70 -16.47 4.56 -0.40
C ALA A 70 -17.33 3.91 0.69
N LYS A 71 -17.67 2.62 0.53
CA LYS A 71 -18.41 1.83 1.54
C LYS A 71 -17.60 1.56 2.80
N ALA A 72 -16.28 1.40 2.66
CA ALA A 72 -15.34 1.15 3.75
C ALA A 72 -15.02 2.40 4.57
N ARG A 73 -15.48 3.58 4.14
CA ARG A 73 -15.29 4.86 4.84
C ARG A 73 -16.15 4.91 6.10
N LEU A 74 -15.73 4.20 7.14
CA LEU A 74 -16.27 4.34 8.48
C LEU A 74 -15.91 5.74 9.00
N ARG A 75 -16.90 6.64 9.12
CA ARG A 75 -16.74 7.81 9.99
C ARG A 75 -16.88 7.32 11.44
N VAL A 76 -15.76 7.17 12.14
CA VAL A 76 -15.75 7.26 13.60
C VAL A 76 -14.93 8.49 13.96
N VAL A 77 -15.58 9.66 13.96
CA VAL A 77 -15.08 10.86 14.64
C VAL A 77 -16.08 11.13 15.77
N GLY A 78 -15.83 10.50 16.92
CA GLY A 78 -16.47 10.87 18.18
C GLY A 78 -15.51 11.78 18.93
N GLY A 79 -15.74 13.09 18.85
CA GLY A 79 -14.93 14.11 19.51
C GLY A 79 -14.55 15.24 18.57
N ASP A 80 -15.29 16.33 18.67
CA ASP A 80 -15.12 17.66 18.07
C ASP A 80 -13.78 17.96 17.38
N THR A 81 -13.83 18.14 16.06
CA THR A 81 -13.32 19.34 15.37
C THR A 81 -13.92 19.38 13.97
N ALA A 82 -14.68 20.43 13.70
CA ALA A 82 -15.21 20.74 12.38
C ALA A 82 -14.07 21.12 11.43
N ALA A 83 -13.68 20.18 10.57
CA ALA A 83 -13.09 20.50 9.28
C ALA A 83 -13.55 19.45 8.28
N GLN A 84 -14.62 19.79 7.57
CA GLN A 84 -15.07 19.08 6.39
C GLN A 84 -13.97 19.20 5.33
N TYR A 85 -13.03 18.26 5.31
CA TYR A 85 -12.10 18.14 4.18
C TYR A 85 -12.94 17.85 2.93
N PRO A 86 -12.99 18.77 1.93
CA PRO A 86 -13.64 18.48 0.67
C PRO A 86 -12.97 17.25 0.07
N LEU A 87 -13.77 16.38 -0.54
CA LEU A 87 -13.25 15.27 -1.35
C LEU A 87 -12.22 15.85 -2.32
N PRO A 88 -11.01 15.27 -2.44
CA PRO A 88 -10.04 15.79 -3.39
C PRO A 88 -10.68 15.78 -4.78
N GLN A 89 -10.93 16.97 -5.32
CA GLN A 89 -11.62 17.21 -6.59
C GLN A 89 -10.70 16.95 -7.79
N THR A 90 -9.56 16.29 -7.60
CA THR A 90 -8.58 15.99 -8.63
C THR A 90 -8.48 14.49 -8.84
N LEU A 91 -9.55 13.92 -9.39
CA LEU A 91 -9.50 12.65 -10.13
C LEU A 91 -10.32 12.83 -11.41
N THR A 92 -9.76 13.60 -12.33
CA THR A 92 -10.17 13.58 -13.74
C THR A 92 -8.89 13.58 -14.57
N ALA A 93 -8.44 12.39 -14.92
CA ALA A 93 -7.75 11.99 -16.15
C ALA A 93 -7.51 10.49 -16.06
#